data_AF-A0A0L7MYL3-F1
#
_entry.id   AF-A0A0L7MYL3-F1
#
_cell.length_a   1.000
_cell.length_b   1.000
_cell.length_c   1.000
_cell.angle_alpha   90.00
_cell.angle_beta   90.00
_cell.angle_gamma   90.00
#
_symmetry.space_group_name_H-M   'P 1'
#
loop_
_entity.id
_entity.type
_entity.pdbx_description
1 polymer ?
#
loop_
_entity_poly.entity_id
_entity_poly.type
_entity_poly.pdbx_seq_one_letter_code
_entity_poly.pdbx_strand_id
1 'polypeptide(L)'
;MSVYENTANAQSASGSRDEEYLLTEGEAQLATVLALMTGFSQGCCAAHRAPMAQRVADQLVRMTEGLDGSERSDDMRHFLQRLGQRWATVAQVLAQPEQEPEAQASASRFDDEFSNPQPHWHHSPETLQ
;
A
#
# COMPACT_ATOMS: atom_id res chain seq x y z
N MET A 1 38.89 41.01 -38.48
CA MET A 1 39.46 39.76 -37.94
C MET A 1 38.45 39.19 -36.96
N SER A 2 37.63 38.24 -37.43
CA SER A 2 36.63 37.55 -36.60
C SER A 2 37.31 36.46 -35.79
N VAL A 3 37.26 36.57 -34.47
CA VAL A 3 37.69 35.51 -33.56
C VAL A 3 36.45 34.69 -33.25
N TYR A 4 36.34 33.50 -33.85
CA TYR A 4 35.34 32.51 -33.49
C TYR A 4 35.83 31.82 -32.22
N GLU A 5 35.41 32.31 -31.05
CA GLU A 5 35.59 31.55 -29.80
C GLU A 5 34.55 30.42 -29.76
N ASN A 6 35.11 29.22 -29.93
CA ASN A 6 34.47 27.93 -29.96
C ASN A 6 33.98 27.56 -28.54
N THR A 7 32.74 27.91 -28.21
CA THR A 7 32.07 27.53 -26.94
C THR A 7 31.52 26.09 -27.00
N ALA A 8 32.31 25.15 -27.50
CA ALA A 8 31.97 23.73 -27.56
C ALA A 8 32.42 22.94 -26.31
N ASN A 9 32.32 23.53 -25.11
CA ASN A 9 32.68 22.81 -23.88
C ASN A 9 31.72 23.03 -22.68
N ALA A 10 30.45 23.37 -22.96
CA ALA A 10 29.40 23.42 -21.93
C ALA A 10 28.55 22.14 -21.88
N GLN A 11 29.02 21.02 -22.45
CA GLN A 11 28.30 19.74 -22.47
C GLN A 11 28.85 18.71 -21.47
N SER A 12 29.70 19.10 -20.52
CA SER A 12 30.33 18.12 -19.61
C SER A 12 30.63 18.68 -18.22
N ALA A 13 29.65 19.30 -17.58
CA ALA A 13 29.71 19.59 -16.15
C ALA A 13 28.38 19.26 -15.47
N SER A 14 28.43 18.25 -14.61
CA SER A 14 27.38 17.77 -13.70
C SER A 14 26.28 16.94 -14.38
N GLY A 15 26.44 15.62 -14.59
CA GLY A 15 26.91 14.68 -13.59
C GLY A 15 25.89 14.60 -12.44
N SER A 16 25.04 13.57 -12.47
CA SER A 16 24.39 12.99 -11.30
C SER A 16 23.76 13.99 -10.32
N ARG A 17 22.67 14.66 -10.71
CA ARG A 17 21.72 15.11 -9.71
C ARG A 17 21.00 13.84 -9.24
N ASP A 18 21.60 13.21 -8.24
CA ASP A 18 20.89 12.33 -7.31
C ASP A 18 19.81 13.22 -6.67
N GLU A 19 18.72 13.45 -7.41
CA GLU A 19 17.56 14.17 -6.92
C GLU A 19 16.83 13.20 -6.00
N GLU A 20 17.34 13.06 -4.78
CA GLU A 20 16.60 12.40 -3.72
C GLU A 20 15.28 13.16 -3.59
N TYR A 21 14.21 12.60 -4.17
CA TYR A 21 12.89 13.19 -4.16
C TYR A 21 12.36 13.05 -2.74
N LEU A 22 12.70 14.01 -1.88
CA LEU A 22 12.20 14.08 -0.52
C LEU A 22 10.71 14.33 -0.60
N LEU A 23 9.93 13.35 -0.13
CA LEU A 23 8.48 13.47 -0.04
C LEU A 23 8.13 14.68 0.84
N THR A 24 7.15 15.45 0.41
CA THR A 24 6.52 16.44 1.29
C THR A 24 5.93 15.73 2.51
N GLU A 25 5.73 16.44 3.62
CA GLU A 25 5.18 15.84 4.85
C GLU A 25 3.85 15.12 4.60
N GLY A 26 2.95 15.71 3.80
CA GLY A 26 1.68 15.10 3.41
C GLY A 26 1.83 13.84 2.54
N GLU A 27 2.80 13.82 1.63
CA GLU A 27 3.11 12.64 0.81
C GLU A 27 3.77 11.53 1.63
N ALA A 28 4.67 11.89 2.55
CA ALA A 28 5.30 10.94 3.46
C ALA A 28 4.26 10.28 4.38
N GLN A 29 3.26 11.04 4.83
CA GLN A 29 2.16 10.51 5.63
C GLN A 29 1.28 9.57 4.82
N LEU A 30 0.92 9.94 3.58
CA LEU A 30 0.18 9.06 2.67
C LEU A 30 0.96 7.77 2.40
N ALA A 31 2.25 7.88 2.11
CA ALA A 31 3.14 6.74 1.88
C ALA A 31 3.22 5.84 3.13
N THR A 32 3.28 6.43 4.32
CA THR A 32 3.25 5.70 5.60
C THR A 32 1.96 4.90 5.74
N VAL A 33 0.80 5.52 5.48
CA VAL A 33 -0.50 4.83 5.55
C VAL A 33 -0.59 3.70 4.52
N LEU A 34 -0.13 3.92 3.30
CA LEU A 34 -0.06 2.89 2.26
C LEU A 34 0.86 1.73 2.66
N ALA A 35 2.01 2.02 3.26
CA ALA A 35 2.94 1.01 3.77
C ALA A 35 2.30 0.18 4.89
N LEU A 36 1.59 0.82 5.83
CA LEU A 36 0.86 0.12 6.90
C LEU A 36 -0.25 -0.79 6.35
N MET A 37 -1.04 -0.30 5.39
CA MET A 37 -2.08 -1.09 4.73
C MET A 37 -1.49 -2.28 3.98
N THR A 38 -0.33 -2.08 3.34
CA THR A 38 0.39 -3.15 2.63
C THR A 38 0.92 -4.19 3.61
N GLY A 39 1.55 -3.76 4.71
CA GLY A 39 2.04 -4.65 5.77
C GLY A 39 0.92 -5.46 6.43
N PHE A 40 -0.26 -4.87 6.60
CA PHE A 40 -1.45 -5.57 7.06
C PHE A 40 -1.86 -6.73 6.12
N SER A 41 -1.85 -6.50 4.81
CA SER A 41 -2.20 -7.50 3.80
C SER A 41 -1.14 -8.59 3.61
N GLN A 42 0.15 -8.25 3.71
CA GLN A 42 1.25 -9.11 3.27
C GLN A 42 1.92 -9.95 4.37
N GLY A 43 1.77 -9.63 5.66
CA GLY A 43 2.54 -10.38 6.68
C GLY A 43 2.21 -10.15 8.15
N CYS A 44 1.11 -9.47 8.48
CA CYS A 44 0.75 -9.26 9.87
C CYS A 44 0.18 -10.54 10.52
N CYS A 45 0.75 -10.99 11.63
CA CYS A 45 0.21 -12.13 12.39
C CYS A 45 -1.13 -11.77 13.06
N ALA A 46 -1.92 -12.79 13.43
CA ALA A 46 -3.27 -12.62 13.97
C ALA A 46 -3.33 -11.67 15.18
N ALA A 47 -2.39 -11.82 16.13
CA ALA A 47 -2.29 -10.97 17.31
C ALA A 47 -2.06 -9.47 16.99
N HIS A 48 -1.38 -9.17 15.87
CA HIS A 48 -1.07 -7.79 15.48
C HIS A 48 -2.06 -7.22 14.45
N ARG A 49 -2.93 -8.05 13.85
CA ARG A 49 -3.85 -7.58 12.80
C ARG A 49 -4.84 -6.54 13.32
N ALA A 50 -5.47 -6.79 14.46
CA ALA A 50 -6.38 -5.82 15.09
C ALA A 50 -5.70 -4.48 15.44
N PRO A 51 -4.56 -4.45 16.18
CA PRO A 51 -3.90 -3.18 16.49
C PRO A 51 -3.29 -2.51 15.25
N MET A 52 -2.87 -3.26 14.22
CA MET A 52 -2.40 -2.67 12.96
C MET A 52 -3.55 -1.97 12.21
N ALA A 53 -4.72 -2.61 12.13
CA ALA A 53 -5.91 -2.02 11.53
C ALA A 53 -6.37 -0.76 12.26
N GLN A 54 -6.31 -0.74 13.61
CA GLN A 54 -6.56 0.48 14.39
C GLN A 54 -5.56 1.59 14.04
N ARG A 55 -4.26 1.28 13.97
CA ARG A 55 -3.23 2.27 13.61
C ARG A 55 -3.47 2.90 12.24
N VAL A 56 -3.92 2.10 11.26
CA VAL A 56 -4.29 2.63 9.94
C VAL A 56 -5.47 3.59 10.06
N ALA A 57 -6.52 3.23 10.81
CA ALA A 57 -7.67 4.09 11.04
C ALA A 57 -7.27 5.43 11.68
N ASP A 58 -6.46 5.41 12.73
CA ASP A 58 -5.99 6.61 13.43
C ASP A 58 -5.19 7.54 12.51
N GLN A 59 -4.30 6.99 11.67
CA GLN A 59 -3.51 7.80 10.74
C GLN A 59 -4.39 8.47 9.67
N LEU A 60 -5.42 7.78 9.17
CA LEU A 60 -6.37 8.35 8.21
C LEU A 60 -7.20 9.49 8.81
N VAL A 61 -7.58 9.38 10.09
CA VAL A 61 -8.29 10.46 10.81
C VAL A 61 -7.37 11.67 10.95
N ARG A 62 -6.13 11.48 11.38
CA ARG A 62 -5.14 12.57 11.50
C ARG A 62 -4.89 13.29 10.18
N MET A 63 -4.80 12.55 9.07
CA MET A 63 -4.70 13.14 7.72
C MET A 63 -5.96 13.92 7.34
N THR A 64 -7.14 13.47 7.76
CA THR A 64 -8.39 14.18 7.48
C THR A 64 -8.45 15.53 8.20
N GLU A 65 -7.94 15.58 9.43
CA GLU A 65 -7.93 16.76 10.30
C GLU A 65 -6.93 17.83 9.84
N GLY A 66 -6.03 17.51 8.91
CA GLY A 66 -5.06 18.45 8.37
C GLY A 66 -3.98 18.85 9.38
N LEU A 67 -3.71 17.99 10.37
CA LEU A 67 -2.69 18.21 11.41
C LEU A 67 -1.25 18.29 10.83
N ASP A 68 -1.09 17.97 9.54
CA ASP A 68 0.15 18.00 8.75
C ASP A 68 0.31 19.29 7.91
N GLY A 69 -0.55 20.30 8.13
CA GLY A 69 -0.43 21.61 7.47
C GLY A 69 -0.71 21.61 5.97
N SER A 70 -1.17 20.48 5.41
CA SER A 70 -1.52 20.34 4.00
C SER A 70 -3.03 20.48 3.79
N GLU A 71 -3.42 21.49 3.03
CA GLU A 71 -4.81 21.71 2.61
C GLU A 71 -5.23 20.61 1.63
N ARG A 72 -6.08 19.67 2.08
CA ARG A 72 -6.66 18.62 1.23
C ARG A 72 -7.98 19.10 0.65
N SER A 73 -8.28 18.71 -0.59
CA SER A 73 -9.60 18.94 -1.18
C SER A 73 -10.71 18.27 -0.37
N ASP A 74 -11.91 18.83 -0.39
CA ASP A 74 -13.06 18.26 0.33
C ASP A 74 -13.35 16.81 -0.07
N ASP A 75 -13.20 16.48 -1.36
CA ASP A 75 -13.34 15.11 -1.86
C ASP A 75 -12.32 14.15 -1.23
N MET A 76 -11.05 14.58 -1.12
CA MET A 76 -10.00 13.79 -0.49
C MET A 76 -10.29 13.60 1.00
N ARG A 77 -10.75 14.64 1.69
CA ARG A 77 -11.13 14.56 3.11
C ARG A 77 -12.29 13.57 3.30
N HIS A 78 -13.33 13.65 2.48
CA HIS A 78 -14.45 12.70 2.52
C HIS A 78 -14.02 11.26 2.18
N PHE A 79 -13.05 11.09 1.27
CA PHE A 79 -12.48 9.79 0.98
C PHE A 79 -11.72 9.22 2.18
N LEU A 80 -10.82 10.00 2.79
CA LEU A 80 -10.04 9.60 3.96
C LEU A 80 -10.93 9.28 5.17
N GLN A 81 -11.99 10.06 5.40
CA GLN A 81 -12.99 9.77 6.44
C GLN A 81 -13.66 8.40 6.24
N ARG A 82 -14.17 8.15 5.04
CA ARG A 82 -14.83 6.87 4.72
C ARG A 82 -13.86 5.70 4.83
N LEU A 83 -12.63 5.89 4.37
CA LEU A 83 -11.59 4.88 4.46
C LEU A 83 -11.23 4.59 5.93
N GLY A 84 -11.06 5.62 6.75
CA GLY A 84 -10.79 5.50 8.19
C GLY A 84 -11.89 4.76 8.93
N GLN A 85 -13.17 5.09 8.65
CA GLN A 85 -14.32 4.38 9.21
C GLN A 85 -14.29 2.88 8.87
N ARG A 86 -13.99 2.53 7.62
CA ARG A 86 -13.89 1.13 7.20
C ARG A 86 -12.78 0.39 7.95
N TRP A 87 -11.62 1.02 8.12
CA TRP A 87 -10.52 0.44 8.89
C TRP A 87 -10.84 0.30 10.38
N ALA A 88 -11.56 1.25 10.97
CA ALA A 88 -12.05 1.13 12.34
C ALA A 88 -13.03 -0.04 12.51
N THR A 89 -13.90 -0.30 11.54
CA THR A 89 -14.77 -1.48 11.54
C THR A 89 -13.97 -2.77 11.42
N VAL A 90 -13.01 -2.85 10.49
CA VAL A 90 -12.12 -4.01 10.35
C VAL A 90 -11.41 -4.31 11.65
N ALA A 91 -10.88 -3.28 12.29
CA ALA A 91 -10.15 -3.41 13.54
C ALA A 91 -11.04 -3.87 14.70
N GLN A 92 -12.30 -3.43 14.75
CA GLN A 92 -13.29 -3.93 15.73
C GLN A 92 -13.62 -5.41 15.49
N VAL A 93 -13.85 -5.81 14.23
CA VAL A 93 -14.13 -7.21 13.88
C VAL A 93 -12.98 -8.12 14.29
N LEU A 94 -11.74 -7.70 14.03
CA LEU A 94 -10.54 -8.45 14.39
C LEU A 94 -10.23 -8.46 15.88
N ALA A 95 -10.71 -7.48 16.64
CA ALA A 95 -10.49 -7.39 18.09
C ALA A 95 -11.50 -8.21 18.90
N GLN A 96 -12.57 -8.73 18.27
CA GLN A 96 -13.48 -9.63 18.95
C GLN A 96 -12.75 -10.93 19.27
N PRO A 97 -12.77 -11.39 20.54
CA PRO A 97 -12.23 -12.69 20.88
C PRO A 97 -12.98 -13.73 20.04
N GLU A 98 -12.23 -14.58 19.36
CA GLU A 98 -12.75 -15.73 18.62
C GLU A 98 -13.64 -16.52 19.60
N GLN A 99 -14.96 -16.37 19.49
CA GLN A 99 -15.87 -17.29 20.14
C GLN A 99 -15.63 -18.62 19.43
N GLU A 100 -14.88 -19.53 20.05
CA GLU A 100 -14.82 -20.92 19.66
C GLU A 100 -16.24 -21.41 19.37
N PRO A 101 -16.60 -21.74 18.13
CA PRO A 101 -17.80 -22.49 17.86
C PRO A 101 -17.45 -23.95 18.14
N GLU A 102 -17.44 -24.35 19.42
CA GLU A 102 -17.43 -25.77 19.76
C GLU A 102 -18.78 -26.36 19.31
N ALA A 103 -18.68 -27.39 18.45
CA ALA A 103 -19.75 -28.20 17.87
C ALA A 103 -20.44 -27.69 16.58
N GLN A 104 -19.71 -27.64 15.46
CA GLN A 104 -20.22 -28.20 14.19
C GLN A 104 -19.12 -28.97 13.43
N ALA A 105 -18.74 -30.12 13.98
CA ALA A 105 -18.21 -31.20 13.15
C ALA A 105 -19.36 -31.79 12.35
N SER A 106 -19.55 -31.34 11.10
CA SER A 106 -20.26 -32.05 10.02
C SER A 106 -20.03 -31.34 8.69
N ALA A 107 -18.95 -31.75 8.02
CA ALA A 107 -18.73 -31.71 6.58
C ALA A 107 -19.66 -30.84 5.70
N SER A 108 -19.09 -29.79 5.11
CA SER A 108 -19.12 -29.66 3.64
C SER A 108 -18.23 -28.53 3.14
N ARG A 109 -17.21 -28.95 2.38
CA ARG A 109 -16.69 -28.33 1.15
C ARG A 109 -16.22 -26.89 1.29
N PHE A 110 -14.92 -26.68 1.45
CA PHE A 110 -14.11 -25.79 0.60
C PHE A 110 -12.60 -25.98 0.89
N ASP A 111 -12.22 -27.22 1.23
CA ASP A 111 -10.82 -27.66 1.23
C ASP A 111 -10.72 -28.63 0.04
N ASP A 112 -10.29 -28.12 -1.12
CA ASP A 112 -9.46 -28.81 -2.15
C ASP A 112 -9.36 -27.96 -3.46
N GLU A 113 -9.01 -26.67 -3.40
CA GLU A 113 -8.64 -25.92 -4.64
C GLU A 113 -7.40 -25.03 -4.49
N PHE A 114 -6.65 -25.17 -3.38
CA PHE A 114 -5.39 -24.44 -3.19
C PHE A 114 -4.14 -25.33 -3.14
N SER A 115 -4.30 -26.65 -3.26
CA SER A 115 -3.20 -27.61 -3.18
C SER A 115 -2.61 -28.02 -4.53
N ASN A 116 -3.08 -27.47 -5.65
CA ASN A 116 -2.50 -27.74 -6.96
C ASN A 116 -2.04 -26.44 -7.65
N PRO A 117 -0.80 -26.00 -7.42
CA PRO A 117 -0.22 -24.97 -8.28
C PRO A 117 0.09 -25.63 -9.63
N GLN A 118 -0.86 -25.61 -10.57
CA GLN A 118 -0.55 -25.88 -11.97
C GLN A 118 0.05 -24.61 -12.61
N PRO A 119 1.35 -24.58 -12.90
CA PRO A 119 1.95 -23.48 -13.64
C PRO A 119 1.52 -23.59 -15.11
N HIS A 120 0.56 -22.76 -15.52
CA HIS A 120 0.05 -22.67 -16.89
C HIS A 120 1.00 -21.93 -17.84
N TRP A 121 2.28 -21.78 -17.48
CA TRP A 121 3.26 -20.94 -18.19
C TRP A 121 4.09 -21.70 -19.25
N HIS A 122 3.83 -22.99 -19.46
CA HIS A 122 4.50 -23.76 -20.51
C HIS A 122 3.51 -24.22 -21.58
N HIS A 123 2.99 -23.27 -22.35
CA HIS A 123 2.53 -23.58 -23.70
C HIS A 123 3.69 -23.30 -24.66
N SER A 124 4.54 -24.31 -24.88
CA SER A 124 5.45 -24.31 -26.03
C SER A 124 4.60 -24.37 -27.30
N PRO A 125 4.79 -23.48 -28.28
CA PRO A 125 4.14 -23.63 -29.57
C PRO A 125 4.82 -24.79 -30.32
N GLU A 126 4.25 -25.99 -30.24
CA GLU A 126 4.61 -27.04 -31.17
C GLU A 126 4.12 -26.64 -32.57
N THR A 127 5.10 -26.60 -33.46
CA THR A 127 5.06 -26.27 -34.89
C THR A 127 3.90 -26.94 -35.64
N LEU A 128 3.03 -26.12 -36.26
CA LEU A 128 2.14 -26.58 -37.33
C LEU A 128 2.98 -26.81 -38.60
N GLN A 129 2.97 -28.06 -39.06
CA GLN A 129 3.42 -28.51 -40.39
C GLN A 129 2.49 -28.00 -41.50
#